data_AF-A0A260ZPM7-F1
#
_entry.id   AF-A0A260ZPM7-F1
#
_cell.length_a   1.000
_cell.length_b   1.000
_cell.length_c   1.000
_cell.angle_alpha   90.00
_cell.angle_beta   90.00
_cell.angle_gamma   90.00
#
_symmetry.space_group_name_H-M   'P 1'
#
loop_
_entity.id
_entity.type
_entity.pdbx_description
1 polymer ?
#
loop_
_entity_poly.entity_id
_entity_poly.type
_entity_poly.pdbx_seq_one_letter_code
_entity_poly.pdbx_strand_id
1 'polypeptide(L)'
;MFTPTIVDEFRNFSYTKLTKDVVYLDPSPKLKAIGDLIAGNGRYWSQEFSLFEIPQSSRFFQSVANEQHNVLSENLPLLDKLKKKKFDLILFETIFTCAIPLMDYLEIKAFAVAQSIAFESSSMRAIGEPTSLPHHLTV
;
A
#
# COMPACT_ATOMS: atom_id res chain seq x y z
N MET A 1 -1.82 -13.11 -3.58
CA MET A 1 -1.43 -11.73 -3.20
C MET A 1 -2.71 -10.99 -2.86
N PHE A 2 -2.77 -10.32 -1.70
CA PHE A 2 -3.93 -9.54 -1.27
C PHE A 2 -3.55 -8.06 -1.36
N THR A 3 -4.14 -7.34 -2.31
CA THR A 3 -3.94 -5.90 -2.49
C THR A 3 -5.30 -5.24 -2.40
N PRO A 4 -5.62 -4.50 -1.33
CA PRO A 4 -6.80 -3.63 -1.36
C PRO A 4 -6.52 -2.55 -2.40
N THR A 5 -7.09 -2.70 -3.59
CA THR A 5 -6.90 -1.75 -4.68
C THR A 5 -7.67 -0.49 -4.33
N ILE A 6 -6.96 0.59 -4.02
CA ILE A 6 -7.57 1.90 -3.73
C ILE A 6 -8.08 2.55 -5.03
N VAL A 7 -7.57 2.13 -6.20
CA VAL A 7 -7.84 2.72 -7.51
C VAL A 7 -8.44 1.68 -8.46
N ASP A 8 -9.75 1.79 -8.74
CA ASP A 8 -10.50 0.84 -9.58
C ASP A 8 -9.92 0.68 -11.00
N GLU A 9 -9.26 1.72 -11.53
CA GLU A 9 -8.64 1.74 -12.86
C GLU A 9 -7.69 0.55 -13.08
N PHE A 10 -6.98 0.13 -12.03
CA PHE A 10 -5.97 -0.92 -12.13
C PHE A 10 -6.50 -2.33 -11.81
N ARG A 11 -7.80 -2.49 -11.51
CA ARG A 11 -8.40 -3.76 -11.07
C ARG A 11 -8.26 -4.90 -12.07
N ASN A 12 -8.20 -4.59 -13.36
CA ASN A 12 -8.13 -5.58 -14.44
C ASN A 12 -6.71 -5.78 -14.99
N PHE A 13 -5.70 -5.14 -14.40
CA PHE A 13 -4.31 -5.31 -14.82
C PHE A 13 -3.63 -6.40 -14.01
N SER A 14 -3.15 -7.45 -14.69
CA SER A 14 -2.29 -8.45 -14.07
C SER A 14 -0.83 -8.05 -14.22
N TYR A 15 -0.23 -7.58 -13.13
CA TYR A 15 1.17 -7.14 -13.10
C TYR A 15 2.18 -8.30 -12.95
N THR A 16 1.72 -9.55 -12.87
CA THR A 16 2.60 -10.71 -12.76
C THR A 16 2.08 -11.90 -13.58
N LYS A 17 2.97 -12.62 -14.26
CA LYS A 17 2.62 -13.84 -15.01
C LYS A 17 2.40 -15.05 -14.11
N LEU A 18 2.93 -15.01 -12.88
CA LEU A 18 2.99 -16.14 -11.96
C LEU A 18 1.84 -16.13 -10.93
N THR A 19 1.28 -14.97 -10.59
CA THR A 19 0.17 -14.89 -9.63
C THR A 19 -1.13 -15.25 -10.34
N LYS A 20 -1.71 -16.41 -9.98
CA LYS A 20 -2.98 -16.87 -10.53
C LYS A 20 -4.16 -16.73 -9.57
N ASP A 21 -3.89 -16.71 -8.27
CA ASP A 21 -4.89 -16.58 -7.21
C ASP A 21 -4.88 -15.16 -6.66
N VAL A 22 -5.79 -14.33 -7.18
CA VAL A 22 -5.96 -12.94 -6.81
C VAL A 22 -7.33 -12.77 -6.18
N VAL A 23 -7.33 -12.32 -4.92
CA VAL A 23 -8.54 -11.98 -4.18
C VAL A 23 -8.60 -10.47 -4.08
N TYR A 24 -9.65 -9.90 -4.66
CA TYR A 24 -9.92 -8.47 -4.57
C TYR A 24 -10.81 -8.20 -3.36
N LEU A 25 -10.47 -7.14 -2.62
CA LEU A 25 -11.35 -6.58 -1.60
C LEU A 25 -11.78 -5.19 -2.06
N ASP A 26 -13.08 -4.96 -2.13
CA ASP A 26 -13.63 -3.68 -2.57
C ASP A 26 -13.34 -2.59 -1.52
N PRO A 27 -12.97 -1.38 -1.96
CA PRO A 27 -12.74 -0.26 -1.06
C PRO A 27 -14.07 0.22 -0.44
N SER A 28 -14.01 0.80 0.78
CA SER A 28 -15.13 1.58 1.30
C SER A 28 -15.37 2.82 0.41
N PRO A 29 -16.57 3.44 0.46
CA PRO A 29 -16.82 4.70 -0.26
C PRO A 29 -15.78 5.79 0.06
N LYS A 30 -15.25 5.80 1.28
CA LYS A 30 -14.23 6.75 1.73
C LYS A 30 -12.84 6.42 1.17
N LEU A 31 -12.43 5.14 1.14
CA LEU A 31 -11.19 4.74 0.45
C LEU A 31 -11.28 5.04 -1.04
N LYS A 32 -12.44 4.78 -1.67
CA LYS A 32 -12.65 5.10 -3.08
C LYS A 32 -12.50 6.60 -3.33
N ALA A 33 -13.11 7.45 -2.51
CA ALA A 33 -12.96 8.90 -2.65
C ALA A 33 -11.50 9.37 -2.49
N ILE A 34 -10.73 8.75 -1.58
CA ILE A 34 -9.30 9.04 -1.45
C ILE A 34 -8.53 8.59 -2.70
N GLY A 35 -8.83 7.41 -3.23
CA GLY A 35 -8.25 6.91 -4.48
C GLY A 35 -8.52 7.81 -5.67
N ASP A 36 -9.77 8.25 -5.83
CA ASP A 36 -10.18 9.18 -6.89
C ASP A 36 -9.45 10.53 -6.78
N LEU A 37 -9.22 11.03 -5.55
CA LEU A 37 -8.42 12.24 -5.30
C LEU A 37 -6.94 12.08 -5.69
N ILE A 38 -6.33 10.93 -5.40
CA ILE A 38 -4.95 10.64 -5.79
C ILE A 38 -4.85 10.51 -7.32
N ALA A 39 -5.74 9.72 -7.92
CA ALA A 39 -5.74 9.47 -9.36
C ALA A 39 -5.96 10.76 -10.17
N GLY A 40 -6.85 11.64 -9.71
CA GLY A 40 -7.11 12.93 -10.34
C GLY A 40 -6.02 13.99 -10.11
N ASN A 41 -5.02 13.72 -9.27
CA ASN A 41 -4.00 14.69 -8.89
C ASN A 41 -2.60 14.24 -9.31
N GLY A 42 -2.21 14.55 -10.55
CA GLY A 42 -0.86 14.26 -11.07
C GLY A 42 0.29 14.88 -10.26
N ARG A 43 0.01 15.92 -9.46
CA ARG A 43 0.98 16.49 -8.52
C ARG A 43 1.36 15.50 -7.42
N TYR A 44 0.44 14.62 -7.01
CA TYR A 44 0.75 13.58 -6.01
C TYR A 44 1.96 12.73 -6.41
N TRP A 45 2.08 12.40 -7.70
CA TRP A 45 3.15 11.55 -8.23
C TRP A 45 4.45 12.29 -8.57
N SER A 46 4.40 13.62 -8.66
CA SER A 46 5.52 14.45 -9.12
C SER A 46 6.04 15.44 -8.08
N GLN A 47 5.37 15.54 -6.92
CA GLN A 47 5.75 16.45 -5.86
C GLN A 47 6.99 15.92 -5.12
N GLU A 48 8.01 16.77 -5.02
CA GLU A 48 9.16 16.49 -4.15
C GLU A 48 8.71 16.52 -2.69
N PHE A 49 9.04 15.46 -1.95
CA PHE A 49 8.76 15.37 -0.52
C PHE A 49 9.54 16.41 0.28
N SER A 50 8.84 17.22 1.08
CA SER A 50 9.44 18.18 2.01
C SER A 50 9.21 17.77 3.46
N LEU A 51 10.21 18.01 4.33
CA LEU A 51 10.09 17.77 5.77
C LEU A 51 8.91 18.55 6.40
N PHE A 52 8.56 19.71 5.85
CA PHE A 52 7.43 20.52 6.31
C PHE A 52 6.07 19.88 6.03
N GLU A 53 6.00 18.94 5.10
CA GLU A 53 4.78 18.24 4.70
C GLU A 53 4.57 16.96 5.51
N ILE A 54 5.58 16.48 6.25
CA ILE A 54 5.51 15.27 7.09
C ILE A 54 4.24 15.22 7.96
N PRO A 55 3.86 16.27 8.72
CA PRO A 55 2.69 16.19 9.59
C PRO A 55 1.38 16.00 8.81
N GLN A 56 1.25 16.64 7.64
CA GLN A 56 0.06 16.50 6.80
C GLN A 56 0.01 15.13 6.13
N SER A 57 1.12 14.69 5.55
CA SER A 57 1.27 13.37 4.95
C SER A 57 1.03 12.24 5.95
N SER A 58 1.54 12.37 7.18
CA SER A 58 1.31 11.40 8.25
C SER A 58 -0.17 11.26 8.59
N ARG A 59 -0.90 12.39 8.75
CA ARG A 59 -2.35 12.36 8.99
C ARG A 59 -3.12 11.73 7.83
N PHE A 60 -2.71 12.03 6.61
CA PHE A 60 -3.30 11.44 5.41
C PHE A 60 -3.16 9.91 5.40
N PHE A 61 -1.93 9.39 5.56
CA PHE A 61 -1.69 7.95 5.58
C PHE A 61 -2.32 7.26 6.78
N GLN A 62 -2.38 7.91 7.95
CA GLN A 62 -3.13 7.39 9.10
C GLN A 62 -4.63 7.26 8.77
N SER A 63 -5.23 8.24 8.10
CA SER A 63 -6.63 8.16 7.65
C SER A 63 -6.86 6.99 6.69
N VAL A 64 -5.94 6.79 5.73
CA VAL A 64 -6.01 5.66 4.79
C VAL A 64 -5.86 4.33 5.51
N ALA A 65 -4.85 4.18 6.38
CA ALA A 65 -4.60 2.96 7.13
C ALA A 65 -5.76 2.59 8.07
N ASN A 66 -6.36 3.57 8.74
CA ASN A 66 -7.54 3.36 9.58
C ASN A 66 -8.74 2.89 8.76
N GLU A 67 -8.97 3.50 7.59
CA GLU A 67 -10.08 3.10 6.75
C GLU A 67 -9.87 1.71 6.12
N GLN A 68 -8.63 1.37 5.73
CA GLN A 68 -8.26 0.02 5.32
C GLN A 68 -8.48 -1.00 6.44
N HIS A 69 -8.14 -0.65 7.69
CA HIS A 69 -8.41 -1.49 8.84
C HIS A 69 -9.91 -1.77 9.00
N ASN A 70 -10.76 -0.74 8.86
CA ASN A 70 -12.21 -0.90 8.93
C ASN A 70 -12.71 -1.87 7.85
N VAL A 71 -12.29 -1.68 6.60
CA VAL A 71 -12.66 -2.57 5.48
C VAL A 71 -12.22 -4.01 5.74
N LEU A 72 -11.01 -4.23 6.29
CA LEU A 72 -10.56 -5.57 6.68
C LEU A 72 -11.44 -6.16 7.80
N SER A 73 -11.76 -5.37 8.82
CA SER A 73 -12.57 -5.79 9.96
C SER A 73 -14.02 -6.12 9.60
N GLU A 74 -14.56 -5.49 8.56
CA GLU A 74 -15.91 -5.76 8.05
C GLU A 74 -15.96 -7.02 7.18
N ASN A 75 -14.81 -7.55 6.75
CA ASN A 75 -14.70 -8.66 5.81
C ASN A 75 -14.08 -9.93 6.43
N LEU A 76 -14.29 -10.16 7.73
CA LEU A 76 -13.79 -11.36 8.42
C LEU A 76 -14.12 -12.70 7.73
N PRO A 77 -15.31 -12.93 7.16
CA PRO A 77 -15.60 -14.20 6.47
C PRO A 77 -14.69 -14.47 5.26
N LEU A 78 -14.19 -13.42 4.61
CA LEU A 78 -13.17 -13.54 3.56
C LEU A 78 -11.82 -13.86 4.18
N LEU A 79 -11.44 -13.16 5.25
CA LEU A 79 -10.19 -13.39 5.96
C LEU A 79 -10.11 -14.82 6.53
N ASP A 80 -11.22 -15.39 6.99
CA ASP A 80 -11.29 -16.78 7.45
C ASP A 80 -11.02 -17.79 6.32
N LYS A 81 -11.47 -17.49 5.11
CA LYS A 81 -11.14 -18.29 3.91
C LYS A 81 -9.67 -18.15 3.55
N LEU A 82 -9.10 -16.96 3.68
CA LEU A 82 -7.68 -16.70 3.44
C LEU A 82 -6.79 -17.40 4.47
N LYS A 83 -7.17 -17.37 5.75
CA LYS A 83 -6.45 -18.04 6.84
C LYS A 83 -6.27 -19.54 6.58
N LYS A 84 -7.30 -20.20 6.03
CA LYS A 84 -7.24 -21.63 5.65
C LYS A 84 -6.19 -21.95 4.58
N LYS A 85 -5.75 -20.95 3.80
CA LYS A 85 -4.70 -21.12 2.78
C LYS A 85 -3.29 -21.22 3.37
N LYS A 86 -3.09 -20.86 4.65
CA LYS A 86 -1.80 -20.96 5.37
C LYS A 86 -0.66 -20.25 4.64
N PHE A 87 -0.76 -18.93 4.50
CA PHE A 87 0.29 -18.15 3.85
C PHE A 87 1.57 -18.15 4.70
N ASP A 88 2.71 -18.31 4.04
CA ASP A 88 4.02 -18.31 4.69
C ASP A 88 4.61 -16.90 4.85
N LEU A 89 4.15 -15.94 4.05
CA LEU A 89 4.69 -14.59 3.97
C LEU A 89 3.60 -13.55 3.68
N ILE A 90 3.65 -12.40 4.37
CA ILE A 90 2.92 -11.19 4.01
C ILE A 90 3.87 -10.10 3.50
N LEU A 91 3.47 -9.39 2.45
CA LEU A 91 4.19 -8.24 1.89
C LEU A 91 3.33 -7.00 2.11
N PHE A 92 3.89 -5.94 2.69
CA PHE A 92 3.18 -4.69 2.92
C PHE A 92 4.14 -3.50 3.00
N GLU A 93 3.66 -2.28 2.80
CA GLU A 93 4.49 -1.08 3.04
C GLU A 93 4.43 -0.65 4.49
N THR A 94 5.55 -0.14 5.03
CA THR A 94 5.67 0.27 6.43
C THR A 94 4.66 1.33 6.87
N ILE A 95 4.14 2.12 5.94
CA ILE A 95 3.12 3.14 6.20
C ILE A 95 1.73 2.55 6.48
N PHE A 96 1.47 1.31 6.05
CA PHE A 96 0.20 0.60 6.25
C PHE A 96 0.27 -0.30 7.48
N THR A 97 0.25 0.32 8.66
CA THR A 97 0.32 -0.38 9.96
C THR A 97 -0.85 -1.34 10.20
N CYS A 98 -1.96 -1.20 9.48
CA CYS A 98 -3.08 -2.14 9.51
C CYS A 98 -2.72 -3.57 9.05
N ALA A 99 -1.54 -3.77 8.43
CA ALA A 99 -1.03 -5.08 8.07
C ALA A 99 -0.62 -5.93 9.29
N ILE A 100 -0.20 -5.31 10.40
CA ILE A 100 0.21 -6.03 11.61
C ILE A 100 -0.94 -6.84 12.23
N PRO A 101 -2.10 -6.25 12.58
CA PRO A 101 -3.22 -7.03 13.11
C PRO A 101 -3.77 -8.04 12.08
N LEU A 102 -3.65 -7.75 10.77
CA LEU A 102 -4.02 -8.71 9.72
C LEU A 102 -3.10 -9.93 9.70
N MET A 103 -1.79 -9.72 9.86
CA MET A 103 -0.78 -10.79 9.96
C MET A 103 -1.08 -11.70 11.15
N ASP A 104 -1.38 -11.11 12.31
CA ASP A 104 -1.76 -11.85 13.52
C ASP A 104 -3.06 -12.65 13.31
N TYR A 105 -4.09 -12.03 12.71
CA TYR A 105 -5.37 -12.69 12.44
C TYR A 105 -5.21 -13.91 11.52
N LEU A 106 -4.42 -13.76 10.44
CA LEU A 106 -4.15 -14.79 9.44
C LEU A 106 -3.11 -15.83 9.90
N GLU A 107 -2.50 -15.66 11.08
CA GLU A 107 -1.45 -16.52 11.64
C GLU A 107 -0.20 -16.64 10.74
N ILE A 108 0.15 -15.54 10.05
CA ILE A 108 1.33 -15.48 9.18
C ILE A 108 2.55 -15.11 10.01
N LYS A 109 3.63 -15.90 9.92
CA LYS A 109 4.81 -15.75 10.81
C LYS A 109 5.95 -14.92 10.24
N ALA A 110 5.96 -14.72 8.92
CA ALA A 110 7.00 -13.95 8.26
C ALA A 110 6.39 -12.78 7.47
N PHE A 111 7.10 -11.67 7.45
CA PHE A 111 6.76 -10.53 6.64
C PHE A 111 8.00 -9.98 5.93
N ALA A 112 7.77 -9.33 4.79
CA ALA A 112 8.75 -8.44 4.21
C ALA A 112 8.10 -7.09 3.90
N VAL A 113 8.86 -6.03 4.10
CA VAL A 113 8.40 -4.67 3.80
C VAL A 113 8.72 -4.35 2.35
N ALA A 114 7.75 -3.78 1.64
CA ALA A 114 7.94 -3.19 0.33
C ALA A 114 7.93 -1.66 0.48
N GLN A 115 8.78 -0.96 -0.27
CA GLN A 115 8.73 0.49 -0.36
C GLN A 115 8.48 0.88 -1.81
N SER A 116 7.45 1.68 -2.04
CA SER A 116 7.26 2.30 -3.35
C SER A 116 8.39 3.29 -3.64
N ILE A 117 8.98 3.16 -4.82
CA ILE A 117 10.04 4.05 -5.30
C ILE A 117 9.55 5.46 -5.65
N ALA A 118 8.22 5.67 -5.67
CA ALA A 118 7.59 6.94 -6.07
C ALA A 118 8.12 8.16 -5.30
N PHE A 119 8.57 7.97 -4.06
CA PHE A 119 9.14 9.03 -3.23
C PHE A 119 10.55 8.69 -2.72
N GLU A 120 11.19 7.63 -3.21
CA GLU A 120 12.46 7.15 -2.66
C GLU A 120 13.55 8.23 -2.74
N SER A 121 13.74 8.82 -3.92
CA SER A 121 14.78 9.84 -4.13
C SER A 121 14.56 11.09 -3.25
N SER A 122 13.32 11.58 -3.14
CA SER A 122 13.00 12.73 -2.30
C SER A 122 13.06 12.39 -0.80
N SER A 123 12.62 11.19 -0.41
CA SER A 123 12.63 10.74 0.99
C SER A 123 14.06 10.53 1.47
N MET A 124 14.90 9.87 0.67
CA MET A 124 16.34 9.68 0.95
C MET A 124 17.05 11.04 1.09
N ARG A 125 16.80 11.97 0.16
CA ARG A 125 17.33 13.34 0.26
C ARG A 125 16.89 14.04 1.55
N ALA A 126 15.62 13.91 1.93
CA ALA A 126 15.05 14.57 3.10
C ALA A 126 15.62 14.03 4.43
N ILE A 127 16.00 12.75 4.50
CA ILE A 127 16.63 12.15 5.68
C ILE A 127 18.17 12.24 5.66
N GLY A 128 18.75 12.89 4.65
CA GLY A 128 20.19 13.08 4.53
C GLY A 128 20.96 11.87 3.98
N GLU A 129 20.25 10.87 3.45
CA GLU A 129 20.87 9.74 2.76
C GLU A 129 21.36 10.18 1.36
N PRO A 130 22.57 9.74 0.94
CA PRO A 130 23.06 10.03 -0.41
C PRO A 130 22.14 9.37 -1.45
N THR A 131 21.52 10.18 -2.30
CA THR A 131 20.69 9.67 -3.40
C THR A 131 21.58 9.11 -4.50
N SER A 132 21.93 7.83 -4.41
CA SER A 132 22.60 7.12 -5.49
C SER A 132 21.57 6.41 -6.38
N LEU A 133 20.86 7.15 -7.22
CA LEU A 133 20.28 6.53 -8.42
C LEU A 133 21.37 6.54 -9.51
N PRO A 134 21.85 5.38 -9.98
CA PRO A 134 22.75 5.34 -11.12
C PRO A 134 22.05 5.94 -12.34
N HIS A 135 22.79 6.72 -13.15
CA HIS A 135 22.36 7.35 -14.40
C HIS A 135 21.83 6.40 -15.51
N HIS A 136 21.50 5.14 -15.21
CA HIS A 136 21.20 4.09 -16.19
C HIS A 136 19.74 3.62 -16.22
N LEU A 137 18.83 4.26 -15.48
CA LEU A 137 17.40 3.90 -15.44
C LEU A 137 16.45 5.02 -15.89
N THR A 138 16.90 5.87 -16.83
CA THR A 138 16.00 6.60 -17.73
C THR A 138 15.83 5.79 -19.00
N VAL A 139 14.67 5.15 -19.17
CA VAL A 139 14.13 4.69 -20.45
C VAL A 139 12.94 5.56 -20.79
#